data_AF-A0A3A6P091-F1
#
_entry.id   AF-A0A3A6P091-F1
#
_cell.length_a   1.000
_cell.length_b   1.000
_cell.length_c   1.000
_cell.angle_alpha   90.00
_cell.angle_beta   90.00
_cell.angle_gamma   90.00
#
_symmetry.space_group_name_H-M   'P 1'
#
loop_
_entity.id
_entity.type
_entity.pdbx_description
1 polymer ?
#
loop_
_entity_poly.entity_id
_entity_poly.type
_entity_poly.pdbx_seq_one_letter_code
_entity_poly.pdbx_strand_id
1 'polypeptide(L)' 'MDGHYKAGWYIHPNLALIKIYQKGQEWVYQCYTASGRKSLSKERPLDQWIWALSEPSPEEF' A
#
# COMPACT_ATOMS: atom_id res chain seq x y z
N MET A 1 -16.54 2.60 11.09
CA MET A 1 -15.26 3.33 10.95
C MET A 1 -15.14 3.68 9.49
N ASP A 2 -15.40 4.95 9.20
CA ASP A 2 -15.42 5.55 7.86
C ASP A 2 -13.96 5.70 7.37
N GLY A 3 -13.34 4.56 7.08
CA GLY A 3 -11.95 4.50 6.67
C GLY A 3 -11.84 4.80 5.19
N HIS A 4 -11.90 6.07 4.81
CA HIS A 4 -11.52 6.47 3.47
C HIS A 4 -10.06 6.06 3.25
N TYR A 5 -9.84 5.02 2.46
CA TYR A 5 -8.50 4.64 2.00
C TYR A 5 -7.82 5.86 1.38
N LYS A 6 -6.51 5.98 1.60
CA LYS A 6 -5.72 7.08 1.06
C LYS A 6 -4.61 6.53 0.19
N ALA A 7 -4.38 7.19 -0.95
CA ALA A 7 -3.28 6.85 -1.82
C ALA A 7 -1.97 7.34 -1.21
N GLY A 8 -0.93 6.52 -1.32
CA GLY A 8 0.37 6.83 -0.75
C GLY A 8 1.25 5.60 -0.56
N TRP A 9 2.41 5.84 0.04
CA TRP A 9 3.33 4.81 0.45
C TRP A 9 3.09 4.43 1.90
N TYR A 10 3.11 3.13 2.16
CA TYR A 10 2.85 2.56 3.46
C TYR A 10 3.83 1.45 3.77
N ILE A 11 4.12 1.25 5.06
CA ILE A 11 4.94 0.15 5.55
C ILE A 11 4.01 -0.85 6.22
N HIS A 12 4.05 -2.09 5.75
CA HIS A 12 3.26 -3.19 6.28
C HIS A 12 4.19 -4.24 6.90
N PRO A 13 3.90 -4.77 8.10
CA PRO A 13 4.80 -5.66 8.83
C PRO A 13 5.19 -6.93 8.07
N ASN A 14 4.26 -7.49 7.29
CA ASN A 14 4.51 -8.73 6.53
C ASN A 14 4.88 -8.49 5.05
N LEU A 15 4.63 -7.30 4.52
CA LEU A 15 4.73 -7.01 3.07
C LEU A 15 5.80 -5.96 2.74
N ALA A 16 6.48 -5.45 3.76
CA ALA A 16 7.42 -4.34 3.69
C ALA A 16 6.76 -3.08 3.10
N LEU A 17 7.44 -2.39 2.18
CA LEU A 17 6.93 -1.19 1.54
C LEU A 17 5.81 -1.55 0.56
N ILE A 18 4.63 -0.97 0.73
CA ILE A 18 3.51 -1.09 -0.19
C ILE A 18 3.10 0.29 -0.68
N LYS A 19 2.69 0.38 -1.94
CA LYS A 19 2.05 1.57 -2.50
C LYS A 19 0.57 1.29 -2.63
N ILE A 20 -0.25 2.15 -2.04
CA ILE A 20 -1.70 2.09 -2.14
C ILE A 20 -2.16 3.17 -3.11
N TYR A 21 -3.01 2.79 -4.06
CA TYR A 21 -3.58 3.71 -5.03
C TYR A 21 -4.91 3.18 -5.56
N GLN A 22 -5.69 4.07 -6.16
CA GLN A 22 -6.98 3.73 -6.73
C GLN A 22 -6.81 3.38 -8.22
N LYS A 23 -7.36 2.24 -8.64
CA LYS A 23 -7.42 1.79 -10.02
C LYS A 23 -8.88 1.76 -10.45
N GLY A 24 -9.35 2.83 -11.07
CA GLY A 24 -10.77 2.99 -11.39
C GLY A 24 -11.61 3.21 -10.14
N GLN A 25 -12.52 2.28 -9.83
CA GLN A 25 -13.34 2.31 -8.60
C GLN A 25 -12.78 1.44 -7.46
N GLU A 26 -11.72 0.67 -7.72
CA GLU A 26 -11.14 -0.25 -6.75
C GLU A 26 -9.85 0.33 -6.14
N TRP A 27 -9.67 0.08 -4.85
CA TRP A 27 -8.40 0.34 -4.18
C TRP A 27 -7.50 -0.87 -4.30
N VAL A 28 -6.25 -0.63 -4.70
CA VAL A 28 -5.25 -1.68 -4.84
C VAL A 28 -3.98 -1.29 -4.11
N TYR A 29 -3.20 -2.31 -3.75
CA TYR A 29 -1.85 -2.13 -3.28
C TYR A 29 -0.87 -2.94 -4.14
N GLN A 30 0.37 -2.47 -4.18
CA GLN A 30 1.48 -3.19 -4.78
C GLN A 30 2.68 -3.14 -3.85
N CYS A 31 3.34 -4.28 -3.64
CA CYS A 31 4.53 -4.35 -2.79
C CYS A 31 5.76 -3.92 -3.59
N TYR A 32 6.65 -3.20 -2.92
CA TYR A 32 7.91 -2.70 -3.46
C TYR A 32 9.08 -3.12 -2.57
N THR A 33 10.28 -3.04 -3.13
CA THR A 33 11.51 -3.11 -2.33
C THR A 33 11.59 -1.94 -1.37
N ALA A 34 12.38 -2.05 -0.29
CA ALA A 34 12.59 -0.98 0.69
C ALA A 34 13.08 0.35 0.09
N SER A 35 13.58 0.34 -1.15
CA SER A 35 13.99 1.54 -1.89
C SER A 35 12.90 2.14 -2.79
N GLY A 36 11.70 1.57 -2.85
CA GLY A 36 10.59 2.02 -3.72
C GLY A 36 10.78 1.81 -5.23
N ARG A 37 11.99 1.44 -5.68
CA ARG A 37 12.37 1.39 -7.10
C ARG A 37 11.80 0.21 -7.89
N LYS A 38 11.50 -0.92 -7.24
CA LYS A 38 11.09 -2.14 -7.92
C LYS A 38 9.89 -2.76 -7.24
N SER A 39 8.83 -3.00 -8.01
CA SER A 39 7.67 -3.77 -7.56
C SER A 39 8.06 -5.23 -7.37
N LEU A 40 7.81 -5.77 -6.17
CA LEU A 40 8.03 -7.17 -5.82
C LEU A 40 6.80 -8.05 -6.09
N SER A 41 5.65 -7.44 -6.34
CA SER A 41 4.40 -8.16 -6.58
C SER A 41 3.55 -7.49 -7.65
N LYS A 42 2.57 -8.23 -8.16
CA LYS A 42 1.48 -7.67 -8.97
C LYS A 42 0.52 -6.87 -8.08
N GLU A 43 -0.30 -6.05 -8.71
CA GLU A 43 -1.37 -5.28 -8.07
C GLU A 43 -2.37 -6.25 -7.42
N ARG A 44 -2.76 -5.96 -6.18
CA ARG A 44 -3.73 -6.76 -5.41
C ARG A 44 -4.82 -5.85 -4.85
N PRO A 45 -6.07 -6.31 -4.73
CA PRO A 45 -7.12 -5.54 -4.08
C PRO A 45 -6.71 -5.16 -2.66
N LEU A 46 -7.04 -3.95 -2.25
CA LEU A 46 -6.76 -3.46 -0.91
C LEU A 46 -7.78 -4.03 0.07
N ASP A 47 -7.35 -5.00 0.86
CA ASP A 47 -8.11 -5.52 1.98
C ASP A 47 -8.03 -4.59 3.20
N GLN A 48 -9.12 -4.54 3.97
CA GLN A 48 -9.20 -3.74 5.19
C GLN A 48 -8.10 -4.09 6.21
N TRP A 49 -7.69 -5.36 6.29
CA TRP A 49 -6.61 -5.79 7.17
C TRP A 49 -5.24 -5.26 6.73
N ILE A 50 -4.98 -5.26 5.41
CA ILE A 50 -3.75 -4.70 4.86
C ILE A 50 -3.70 -3.22 5.19
N TRP A 51 -4.81 -2.51 5.01
CA TRP A 51 -4.90 -1.09 5.39
C TRP A 51 -4.70 -0.88 6.91
N ALA A 52 -5.40 -1.64 7.75
CA ALA A 52 -5.36 -1.44 9.21
C ALA A 52 -3.98 -1.70 9.83
N LEU A 53 -3.18 -2.57 9.21
CA LEU A 53 -1.82 -2.89 9.63
C LEU A 53 -0.75 -2.04 8.93
N SER A 54 -1.15 -1.19 7.99
CA SER A 54 -0.24 -0.37 7.20
C SER A 54 -0.07 1.00 7.83
N GLU A 55 1.17 1.38 8.09
CA GLU A 55 1.51 2.70 8.58
C GLU A 55 2.01 3.59 7.45
N PRO A 56 1.65 4.89 7.39
CA PRO A 56 2.14 5.78 6.34
C PRO A 56 3.66 5.86 6.40
N SER A 57 4.31 5.66 5.25
CA SER A 57 5.76 5.75 5.19
C SER A 57 6.19 7.23 5.31
N PRO A 58 7.14 7.55 6.19
CA PRO A 58 7.62 8.93 6.36
C PRO A 58 8.47 9.41 5.17
N GLU A 59 8.91 8.49 4.32
CA GLU A 59 9.72 8.77 3.14
C GLU A 59 8.85 8.80 1.88
N GLU A 60 9.03 9.85 1.07
CA GLU A 60 8.42 9.93 -0.26
C GLU A 60 9.30 9.15 -1.25
N PHE A 61 8.88 7.90 -1.55
CA PHE A 61 9.56 7.00 -2.49
C PHE A 61 9.10 7.16 -3.96
#